data_AF-K0FB13-F1
#
_entry.id   AF-K0FB13-F1
#
_cell.length_a   1.000
_cell.length_b   1.000
_cell.length_c   1.000
_cell.angle_alpha   90.00
_cell.angle_beta   90.00
_cell.angle_gamma   90.00
#
_symmetry.space_group_name_H-M   'P 1'
#
loop_
_entity.id
_entity.type
_entity.pdbx_description
1 polymer ?
#
loop_
_entity_poly.entity_id
_entity_poly.type
_entity_poly.pdbx_seq_one_letter_code
_entity_poly.pdbx_strand_id
1 'polypeptide(L)'
;MGSDDELRSPLKVTPQQSYYAQRYYLEHHGTPEQVAEFSAAGPPPPEKTDGVTGKILYYEANTPTVEEVAALLSEMEEAGWITGATRQTLAELPPEDGVAVLKARMVEPDSDQPQPPAGIE
;
A
#
# COMPACT_ATOMS: atom_id res chain seq x y z
N MET A 1 17.51 -31.93 -29.52
CA MET A 1 16.58 -30.82 -29.78
C MET A 1 15.53 -30.87 -28.67
N GLY A 2 15.87 -30.29 -27.53
CA GLY A 2 15.03 -30.19 -26.33
C GLY A 2 15.32 -28.81 -25.75
N SER A 3 14.31 -27.97 -25.57
CA SER A 3 13.50 -27.86 -24.35
C SER A 3 13.96 -26.58 -23.64
N ASP A 4 13.02 -25.89 -23.00
CA ASP A 4 13.25 -24.76 -22.10
C ASP A 4 13.75 -23.45 -22.73
N ASP A 5 12.80 -22.62 -23.17
CA ASP A 5 12.77 -21.28 -22.56
C ASP A 5 11.29 -20.92 -22.40
N GLU A 6 10.77 -21.32 -21.24
CA GLU A 6 9.48 -20.88 -20.74
C GLU A 6 9.42 -19.36 -20.88
N LEU A 7 8.58 -18.90 -21.81
CA LEU A 7 8.17 -17.52 -21.95
C LEU A 7 7.82 -17.00 -20.55
N ARG A 8 8.76 -16.28 -19.94
CA ARG A 8 8.56 -15.48 -18.73
C ARG A 8 7.30 -14.66 -18.99
N SER A 9 6.19 -15.09 -18.42
CA SER A 9 4.98 -14.29 -18.41
C SER A 9 5.40 -12.93 -17.87
N PRO A 10 5.18 -11.82 -18.60
CA PRO A 10 5.53 -10.52 -18.08
C PRO A 10 4.83 -10.40 -16.72
N LEU A 11 5.60 -10.17 -15.66
CA LEU A 11 5.03 -9.90 -14.34
C LEU A 11 3.92 -8.87 -14.56
N LYS A 12 2.67 -9.27 -14.34
CA LYS A 12 1.53 -8.41 -14.62
C LYS A 12 1.56 -7.31 -13.57
N VAL A 13 2.21 -6.21 -13.90
CA VAL A 13 2.30 -5.02 -13.06
C VAL A 13 0.94 -4.31 -13.10
N THR A 14 0.42 -3.94 -11.94
CA THR A 14 -0.82 -3.16 -11.85
C THR A 14 -0.56 -1.72 -12.34
N PRO A 15 -1.59 -0.96 -12.77
CA PRO A 15 -1.42 0.45 -13.08
C PRO A 15 -0.77 1.25 -11.94
N GLN A 16 -1.09 0.90 -10.69
CA GLN A 16 -0.53 1.57 -9.52
C GLN A 16 0.94 1.24 -9.29
N GLN A 17 1.33 -0.03 -9.41
CA GLN A 17 2.74 -0.42 -9.35
C GLN A 17 3.56 0.26 -10.46
N SER A 18 3.00 0.36 -11.67
CA SER A 18 3.65 1.07 -12.78
C SER A 18 3.80 2.56 -12.47
N TYR A 19 2.78 3.20 -11.90
CA TYR A 19 2.83 4.60 -11.49
C TYR A 19 3.95 4.85 -10.48
N TYR A 20 4.02 4.06 -9.41
CA TYR A 20 5.07 4.25 -8.38
C TYR A 20 6.47 3.92 -8.89
N ALA A 21 6.61 2.93 -9.77
CA ALA A 21 7.89 2.65 -10.42
C ALA A 21 8.36 3.82 -11.30
N GLN A 22 7.45 4.43 -12.07
CA GLN A 22 7.76 5.59 -12.90
C GLN A 22 8.04 6.84 -12.08
N ARG A 23 7.25 7.09 -11.01
CA ARG A 23 7.50 8.18 -10.08
C ARG A 23 8.88 8.04 -9.44
N TYR A 24 9.23 6.86 -8.94
CA TYR A 24 10.54 6.56 -8.36
C TYR A 24 11.67 6.86 -9.36
N TYR A 25 11.52 6.44 -10.62
CA TYR A 25 12.49 6.76 -11.66
C TYR A 25 12.67 8.27 -11.87
N LEU A 26 11.57 9.03 -11.92
CA LEU A 26 11.61 10.49 -12.07
C LEU A 26 12.19 11.19 -10.85
N GLU A 27 11.93 10.70 -9.64
CA GLU A 27 12.52 11.22 -8.40
C GLU A 27 14.05 11.05 -8.37
N HIS A 28 14.57 9.98 -9.00
CA HIS A 28 16.01 9.71 -9.07
C HIS A 28 16.75 10.31 -10.28
N HIS A 29 16.06 10.49 -11.41
CA HIS A 29 16.69 10.86 -12.69
C HIS A 29 16.07 12.07 -13.38
N GLY A 30 14.88 12.50 -12.96
CA GLY A 30 14.17 13.64 -13.52
C GLY A 30 14.43 14.94 -12.75
N THR A 31 13.77 16.01 -13.19
CA THR A 31 13.73 17.28 -12.45
C THR A 31 12.52 17.33 -11.50
N PRO A 32 12.55 18.17 -10.45
CA PRO A 32 11.39 18.37 -9.57
C PRO A 32 10.10 18.73 -10.34
N GLU A 33 10.21 19.50 -11.42
CA GLU A 33 9.10 19.86 -12.30
C GLU A 33 8.52 18.65 -13.04
N GLN A 34 9.38 17.73 -13.51
CA GLN A 34 8.91 16.49 -14.14
C GLN A 34 8.20 15.57 -13.14
N VAL A 35 8.70 15.48 -11.90
CA VAL A 35 8.05 14.73 -10.82
C VAL A 35 6.69 15.35 -10.48
N ALA A 36 6.62 16.67 -10.38
CA ALA A 36 5.40 17.40 -10.08
C ALA A 36 4.36 17.25 -11.21
N GLU A 37 4.78 17.39 -12.48
CA GLU A 37 3.91 17.20 -13.64
C GLU A 37 3.38 15.76 -13.70
N PHE A 38 4.24 14.77 -13.51
CA PHE A 38 3.84 13.37 -13.50
C PHE A 38 2.85 13.05 -12.36
N SER A 39 3.09 13.61 -11.18
CA SER A 39 2.31 13.31 -9.98
C SER A 39 1.05 14.18 -9.83
N ALA A 40 0.81 15.14 -10.73
CA ALA A 40 -0.27 16.12 -10.61
C ALA A 40 -1.67 15.50 -10.54
N ALA A 41 -1.88 14.36 -11.22
CA ALA A 41 -3.14 13.62 -11.19
C ALA A 41 -3.25 12.63 -10.02
N GLY A 42 -2.15 12.39 -9.29
CA GLY A 42 -2.06 11.36 -8.27
C GLY A 42 -1.96 9.93 -8.81
N PRO A 43 -1.82 8.94 -7.92
CA PRO A 43 -1.79 7.53 -8.28
C PRO A 43 -3.15 7.05 -8.82
N PRO A 44 -3.17 6.05 -9.73
CA PRO A 44 -4.41 5.39 -10.10
C PRO A 44 -4.98 4.58 -8.91
N PRO A 45 -6.30 4.28 -8.93
CA PRO A 45 -6.92 3.46 -7.92
C PRO A 45 -6.27 2.06 -7.87
N PRO A 46 -6.13 1.47 -6.66
CA PRO A 46 -5.48 0.17 -6.50
C PRO A 46 -6.34 -0.95 -7.08
N GLU A 47 -5.68 -1.95 -7.65
CA GLU A 47 -6.29 -3.23 -7.96
C GLU A 47 -6.26 -4.15 -6.72
N LYS A 48 -7.05 -5.23 -6.75
CA LYS A 48 -7.09 -6.21 -5.65
C LYS A 48 -5.71 -6.76 -5.30
N THR A 49 -4.83 -6.89 -6.27
CA THR A 49 -3.46 -7.39 -6.11
C THR A 49 -2.52 -6.40 -5.42
N ASP A 50 -2.86 -5.10 -5.38
CA ASP A 50 -2.06 -4.10 -4.65
C ASP A 50 -2.30 -4.17 -3.13
N GLY A 51 -3.43 -4.76 -2.72
CA GLY A 51 -3.78 -5.00 -1.32
C GLY A 51 -3.90 -3.73 -0.48
N VAL A 52 -3.71 -3.90 0.83
CA VAL A 52 -3.74 -2.81 1.83
C VAL A 52 -2.74 -1.70 1.48
N THR A 53 -1.53 -2.06 1.05
CA THR A 53 -0.48 -1.13 0.64
C THR A 53 -0.97 -0.17 -0.44
N GLY A 54 -1.57 -0.72 -1.49
CA GLY A 54 -2.05 0.11 -2.59
C GLY A 54 -3.18 1.05 -2.20
N LYS A 55 -4.05 0.63 -1.27
CA LYS A 55 -5.12 1.47 -0.72
C LYS A 55 -4.58 2.61 0.11
N ILE A 56 -3.63 2.35 1.02
CA ILE A 56 -2.99 3.39 1.85
C ILE A 56 -2.31 4.43 0.95
N LEU A 57 -1.56 3.97 -0.05
CA LEU A 57 -0.86 4.83 -1.02
C LEU A 57 -1.81 5.67 -1.88
N TYR A 58 -2.96 5.11 -2.27
CA TYR A 58 -4.00 5.85 -2.98
C TYR A 58 -4.65 6.91 -2.10
N TYR A 59 -4.95 6.58 -0.84
CA TYR A 59 -5.61 7.47 0.11
C TYR A 59 -4.74 8.63 0.62
N GLU A 60 -3.41 8.53 0.48
CA GLU A 60 -2.52 9.66 0.72
C GLU A 60 -2.76 10.82 -0.26
N ALA A 61 -3.08 10.49 -1.51
CA ALA A 61 -3.33 11.47 -2.57
C ALA A 61 -4.81 11.77 -2.78
N ASN A 62 -5.71 10.91 -2.27
CA ASN A 62 -7.15 11.02 -2.45
C ASN A 62 -7.83 10.88 -1.09
N THR A 63 -8.48 11.93 -0.59
CA THR A 63 -9.14 11.90 0.72
C THR A 63 -10.20 10.79 0.78
N PRO A 64 -10.00 9.73 1.59
CA PRO A 64 -10.98 8.66 1.69
C PRO A 64 -12.19 9.09 2.50
N THR A 65 -13.32 8.46 2.23
CA THR A 65 -14.51 8.52 3.06
C THR A 65 -14.32 7.74 4.37
N VAL A 66 -15.15 8.01 5.37
CA VAL A 66 -15.16 7.27 6.64
C VAL A 66 -15.41 5.77 6.40
N GLU A 67 -16.28 5.42 5.46
CA GLU A 67 -16.60 4.02 5.12
C GLU A 67 -15.40 3.31 4.47
N GLU A 68 -14.67 3.99 3.59
CA GLU A 68 -13.45 3.48 2.96
C GLU A 68 -12.32 3.22 3.97
N VAL A 69 -12.15 4.11 4.95
CA VAL A 69 -11.20 3.91 6.04
C VAL A 69 -11.64 2.74 6.92
N ALA A 70 -12.93 2.64 7.29
CA ALA A 70 -13.42 1.53 8.09
C ALA A 70 -13.23 0.17 7.39
N ALA A 71 -13.43 0.11 6.08
CA ALA A 71 -13.18 -1.08 5.27
C ALA A 71 -11.68 -1.44 5.23
N LEU A 72 -10.81 -0.45 5.03
CA LEU A 72 -9.35 -0.64 5.06
C LEU A 72 -8.87 -1.17 6.42
N LEU A 73 -9.34 -0.58 7.51
CA LEU A 73 -8.97 -1.03 8.86
C LEU A 73 -9.44 -2.47 9.14
N SER A 74 -10.60 -2.85 8.62
CA SER A 74 -11.10 -4.23 8.74
C SER A 74 -10.23 -5.20 7.96
N GLU A 75 -9.86 -4.86 6.71
CA GLU A 75 -8.94 -5.68 5.91
C GLU A 75 -7.55 -5.80 6.56
N MET A 76 -7.05 -4.73 7.18
CA MET A 76 -5.79 -4.75 7.93
C MET A 76 -5.86 -5.64 9.17
N GLU A 77 -6.98 -5.63 9.90
CA GLU A 77 -7.20 -6.52 11.04
C GLU A 77 -7.26 -7.99 10.57
N GLU A 78 -8.01 -8.29 9.51
CA GLU A 78 -8.12 -9.64 8.95
C GLU A 78 -6.77 -10.16 8.42
N ALA A 79 -5.95 -9.28 7.85
CA ALA A 79 -4.60 -9.61 7.40
C ALA A 79 -3.56 -9.62 8.55
N GLY A 80 -3.97 -9.34 9.79
CA GLY A 80 -3.12 -9.38 10.99
C GLY A 80 -2.20 -8.17 11.17
N TRP A 81 -2.31 -7.12 10.35
CA TRP A 81 -1.46 -5.91 10.42
C TRP A 81 -1.75 -5.05 11.63
N ILE A 82 -3.00 -5.05 12.11
CA ILE A 82 -3.43 -4.31 13.29
C ILE A 82 -4.29 -5.19 14.19
N THR A 83 -4.36 -4.85 15.46
CA THR A 83 -5.29 -5.50 16.41
C THR A 83 -6.65 -4.80 16.38
N GLY A 84 -7.69 -5.46 16.88
CA GLY A 84 -9.01 -4.83 17.06
C GLY A 84 -9.00 -3.62 18.00
N ALA A 85 -8.04 -3.54 18.93
CA ALA A 85 -7.82 -2.35 19.77
C ALA A 85 -7.25 -1.19 18.94
N THR A 86 -6.22 -1.46 18.12
CA THR A 86 -5.65 -0.48 17.19
C THR A 86 -6.70 0.01 16.19
N ARG A 87 -7.55 -0.89 15.66
CA ARG A 87 -8.67 -0.52 14.78
C ARG A 87 -9.59 0.50 15.44
N GLN A 88 -9.96 0.28 16.71
CA GLN A 88 -10.85 1.20 17.44
C GLN A 88 -10.19 2.58 17.59
N THR A 89 -8.93 2.64 18.02
CA THR A 89 -8.20 3.91 18.12
C THR A 89 -8.11 4.65 16.79
N LEU A 90 -7.83 3.94 15.69
CA LEU A 90 -7.73 4.56 14.36
C LEU A 90 -9.07 5.00 13.80
N ALA A 91 -10.17 4.31 14.14
CA ALA A 91 -11.51 4.67 13.70
C ALA A 91 -12.04 5.96 14.35
N GLU A 92 -11.45 6.39 15.47
CA GLU A 92 -11.77 7.66 16.13
C GLU A 92 -11.02 8.87 15.53
N LEU A 93 -10.02 8.62 14.68
CA LEU A 93 -9.26 9.67 14.02
C LEU A 93 -9.98 10.20 12.77
N PRO A 94 -9.73 11.47 12.39
CA PRO A 94 -10.04 11.93 11.04
C PRO A 94 -9.42 11.00 9.98
N PRO A 95 -10.09 10.76 8.83
CA PRO A 95 -9.59 9.86 7.79
C PRO A 95 -8.14 10.13 7.35
N GLU A 96 -7.75 11.40 7.22
CA GLU A 96 -6.41 11.84 6.84
C GLU A 96 -5.35 11.44 7.88
N ASP A 97 -5.63 11.66 9.16
CA ASP A 97 -4.73 11.29 10.27
C ASP A 97 -4.64 9.76 10.39
N GLY A 98 -5.76 9.06 10.23
CA GLY A 98 -5.80 7.60 10.21
C GLY A 98 -4.89 7.03 9.12
N VAL A 99 -4.99 7.52 7.88
CA VAL A 99 -4.14 7.09 6.76
C VAL A 99 -2.66 7.43 7.01
N ALA A 100 -2.36 8.60 7.56
CA ALA A 100 -0.98 8.97 7.89
C ALA A 100 -0.36 8.01 8.91
N VAL A 101 -1.11 7.63 9.96
CA VAL A 101 -0.66 6.64 10.95
C VAL A 101 -0.50 5.25 10.33
N LEU A 102 -1.44 4.82 9.47
CA LEU A 102 -1.35 3.55 8.77
C LEU A 102 -0.11 3.49 7.87
N LYS A 103 0.19 4.58 7.13
CA LYS A 103 1.40 4.69 6.31
C LYS A 103 2.67 4.60 7.17
N ALA A 104 2.72 5.25 8.33
CA ALA A 104 3.86 5.16 9.23
C ALA A 104 4.10 3.72 9.70
N ARG A 105 3.04 3.01 10.08
CA ARG A 105 3.09 1.59 10.50
C ARG A 105 3.56 0.63 9.40
N MET A 106 3.45 1.00 8.12
CA MET A 106 3.99 0.19 7.02
C MET A 106 5.51 0.26 6.91
N VAL A 107 6.11 1.40 7.29
CA VAL A 107 7.56 1.60 7.23
C VAL A 107 8.22 1.01 8.46
N GLU A 108 7.58 1.14 9.61
CA GLU A 108 8.02 0.59 10.88
C GLU A 108 7.01 -0.46 11.33
N PRO A 109 7.19 -1.75 10.99
CA PRO A 109 6.31 -2.79 11.49
C PRO A 109 6.29 -2.71 13.01
N ASP A 110 5.09 -2.54 13.56
CA ASP A 110 4.85 -2.41 14.99
C ASP A 110 5.56 -3.58 15.69
N SER A 111 6.56 -3.26 16.52
CA SER A 111 7.36 -4.27 17.22
C SER A 111 6.54 -5.06 18.26
N ASP A 112 5.26 -4.69 18.46
CA ASP A 112 4.29 -5.42 19.26
C ASP A 112 3.51 -6.50 18.50
N GLN A 113 3.85 -6.83 17.24
CA GLN A 113 3.30 -8.04 16.62
C GLN A 113 3.87 -9.29 17.32
N PRO A 114 3.03 -10.14 17.95
CA PRO A 114 3.49 -11.45 18.38
C PRO A 114 3.93 -12.22 17.14
N GLN A 115 5.23 -12.55 17.04
CA GLN A 115 5.73 -13.44 16.01
C GLN A 115 4.87 -14.71 16.03
N PRO A 116 4.36 -15.20 14.88
CA PRO A 116 3.73 -16.52 14.88
C PRO A 116 4.76 -17.48 15.45
N PRO A 117 4.38 -18.42 16.35
CA PRO A 117 5.32 -19.42 16.81
C PRO A 117 5.86 -20.09 15.55
N ALA A 118 7.17 -19.95 15.33
CA ALA A 118 7.87 -20.74 14.34
C ALA A 118 7.52 -22.18 14.67
N GLY A 119 6.67 -22.78 13.83
CA GLY A 119 6.18 -24.13 14.02
C GLY A 119 7.38 -25.05 14.21
N ILE A 120 7.53 -25.52 15.45
CA ILE A 120 8.29 -26.70 15.78
C ILE A 120 7.30 -27.85 15.62
N GLU A 121 7.27 -28.48 14.45
CA GLU A 121 7.09 -29.93 14.27
C GLU A 121 7.83 -30.38 13.01
#